data_AF-J9DIV8-F1
#
_entry.id   AF-J9DIV8-F1
#
_cell.length_a   1.000
_cell.length_b   1.000
_cell.length_c   1.000
_cell.angle_alpha   90.00
_cell.angle_beta   90.00
_cell.angle_gamma   90.00
#
_symmetry.space_group_name_H-M   'P 1'
#
loop_
_entity.id
_entity.type
_entity.pdbx_description
1 polymer ?
#
loop_
_entity_poly.entity_id
_entity_poly.type
_entity_poly.pdbx_seq_one_letter_code
_entity_poly.pdbx_strand_id
1 'polypeptide(L)'
;MFKYDIETSVTFLLSCAKRKQFVSFIEFNRFYKIPDQDWPLVYPLLYRHLNLVLKYCYESNLPPLSVLVVARDMKANGQMPQRQITRLIKSFVRYGCHKSENISDVRDMDDLHILQELCFKRAIDINFMPQKTLDAISQSIR
;
A
#
# COMPACT_ATOMS: atom_id res chain seq x y z
N MET A 1 -22.40 -5.52 2.94
CA MET A 1 -21.72 -4.42 2.23
C MET A 1 -20.24 -4.75 2.19
N PHE A 2 -19.68 -5.03 1.01
CA PHE A 2 -18.24 -5.28 0.86
C PHE A 2 -17.51 -3.98 1.15
N LYS A 3 -16.60 -3.99 2.12
CA LYS A 3 -15.86 -2.78 2.48
C LYS A 3 -14.42 -3.17 2.73
N TYR A 4 -13.54 -2.57 1.95
CA TYR A 4 -12.12 -2.59 2.28
C TYR A 4 -11.89 -1.80 3.59
N ASP A 5 -11.02 -2.32 4.44
CA ASP A 5 -10.64 -1.68 5.69
C ASP A 5 -9.17 -1.23 5.63
N ILE A 6 -8.87 -0.04 6.13
CA ILE A 6 -7.53 0.56 5.94
C ILE A 6 -6.51 -0.14 6.82
N GLU A 7 -6.79 -0.28 8.12
CA GLU A 7 -5.87 -0.90 9.09
C GLU A 7 -5.61 -2.37 8.76
N THR A 8 -6.67 -3.10 8.39
CA THR A 8 -6.57 -4.49 7.96
C THR A 8 -5.72 -4.61 6.69
N SER A 9 -5.91 -3.73 5.71
CA SER A 9 -5.08 -3.70 4.49
C SER A 9 -3.63 -3.41 4.80
N VAL A 10 -3.35 -2.43 5.65
CA VAL A 10 -2.00 -2.05 6.03
C VAL A 10 -1.30 -3.20 6.76
N THR A 11 -1.99 -3.87 7.69
CA THR A 11 -1.48 -5.04 8.42
C THR A 11 -1.16 -6.19 7.47
N PHE A 12 -2.10 -6.50 6.57
CA PHE A 12 -1.93 -7.53 5.55
C PHE A 12 -0.72 -7.23 4.66
N LEU A 13 -0.64 -6.02 4.10
CA LEU A 13 0.44 -5.61 3.20
C LEU A 13 1.79 -5.55 3.89
N LEU A 14 1.86 -5.11 5.16
CA LEU A 14 3.10 -5.17 5.91
C LEU A 14 3.55 -6.63 6.10
N SER A 15 2.62 -7.54 6.38
CA SER A 15 2.95 -8.97 6.51
C SER A 15 3.49 -9.56 5.20
N CYS A 16 3.01 -9.09 4.05
CA CYS A 16 3.55 -9.45 2.73
C CYS A 16 4.93 -8.81 2.50
N ALA A 17 5.09 -7.55 2.88
CA ALA A 17 6.35 -6.82 2.79
C ALA A 17 7.47 -7.51 3.58
N LYS A 18 7.19 -7.95 4.82
CA LYS A 18 8.13 -8.72 5.67
C LYS A 18 8.60 -10.01 5.01
N ARG A 19 7.77 -10.60 4.14
CA ARG A 19 8.07 -11.81 3.37
C ARG A 19 8.65 -11.52 1.99
N LYS A 20 8.92 -10.25 1.67
CA LYS A 20 9.34 -9.78 0.33
C LYS A 20 8.39 -10.22 -0.78
N GLN A 21 7.08 -10.15 -0.51
CA GLN A 21 6.04 -10.61 -1.43
C GLN A 21 5.20 -9.47 -2.00
N PHE A 22 5.02 -9.50 -3.32
CA PHE A 22 3.99 -8.74 -4.01
C PHE A 22 2.62 -9.43 -3.90
N VAL A 23 1.57 -8.62 -3.90
CA VAL A 23 0.18 -9.08 -3.88
C VAL A 23 -0.50 -8.66 -5.17
N SER A 24 -1.13 -9.60 -5.87
CA SER A 24 -1.95 -9.25 -7.02
C SER A 24 -3.30 -8.63 -6.60
N PHE A 25 -3.93 -7.82 -7.45
CA PHE A 25 -5.28 -7.32 -7.21
C PHE A 25 -6.29 -8.43 -6.85
N ILE A 26 -6.14 -9.60 -7.48
CA ILE A 26 -6.98 -10.78 -7.23
C ILE A 26 -6.76 -11.31 -5.81
N GLU A 27 -5.50 -11.50 -5.40
CA GLU A 27 -5.18 -11.97 -4.05
C GLU A 27 -5.65 -10.98 -2.98
N PHE A 28 -5.49 -9.68 -3.23
CA PHE A 28 -5.95 -8.64 -2.32
C PHE A 28 -7.49 -8.65 -2.17
N ASN A 29 -8.23 -8.81 -3.28
CA ASN A 29 -9.69 -8.92 -3.22
C ASN A 29 -10.16 -10.21 -2.52
N ARG A 30 -9.47 -11.33 -2.77
CA ARG A 30 -9.75 -12.61 -2.11
C ARG A 30 -9.52 -12.55 -0.61
N PHE A 31 -8.49 -11.83 -0.16
CA PHE A 31 -8.27 -11.56 1.25
C PHE A 31 -9.50 -10.89 1.91
N TYR A 32 -10.18 -10.01 1.18
CA TYR A 32 -11.44 -9.37 1.60
C TYR A 32 -12.71 -10.21 1.36
N LYS A 33 -12.58 -11.44 0.86
CA LYS A 33 -13.71 -12.29 0.42
C LYS A 33 -14.63 -11.56 -0.58
N ILE A 34 -14.07 -10.65 -1.37
CA ILE A 34 -14.79 -9.99 -2.47
C ILE A 34 -14.81 -11.02 -3.61
N PRO A 35 -15.99 -11.42 -4.10
CA PRO A 35 -16.07 -12.40 -5.18
C PRO A 35 -15.35 -11.88 -6.42
N ASP A 36 -14.90 -12.80 -7.28
CA ASP A 36 -14.39 -12.47 -8.62
C ASP A 36 -15.58 -11.95 -9.47
N GLN A 37 -16.00 -10.70 -9.21
CA GLN A 37 -17.08 -9.98 -9.91
C GLN A 37 -16.54 -9.24 -11.13
N ASP A 38 -17.43 -8.54 -11.85
CA ASP A 38 -17.08 -7.65 -12.96
C ASP A 38 -15.98 -6.65 -12.59
N TRP A 39 -14.77 -6.97 -13.05
CA TRP A 39 -13.56 -6.18 -12.87
C TRP A 39 -13.72 -4.68 -13.17
N PRO A 40 -14.50 -4.24 -14.19
CA PRO A 40 -14.72 -2.82 -14.44
C PRO A 40 -15.25 -2.02 -13.25
N LEU A 41 -16.06 -2.65 -12.37
CA LEU A 41 -16.61 -2.01 -11.17
C LEU A 41 -15.64 -2.11 -9.97
N VAL A 42 -14.97 -3.25 -9.83
CA VAL A 42 -14.09 -3.53 -8.69
C VAL A 42 -12.80 -2.71 -8.77
N TYR A 43 -12.25 -2.52 -9.97
CA TYR A 43 -11.00 -1.78 -10.17
C TYR A 43 -11.06 -0.36 -9.58
N PRO A 44 -12.03 0.51 -9.94
CA PRO A 44 -12.14 1.84 -9.35
C PRO A 44 -12.20 1.85 -7.82
N LEU A 45 -12.93 0.92 -7.21
CA LEU A 45 -13.06 0.82 -5.76
C LEU A 45 -11.74 0.40 -5.11
N LEU A 46 -11.05 -0.59 -5.69
CA LEU A 46 -9.75 -1.05 -5.24
C LEU A 46 -8.72 0.08 -5.31
N TYR A 47 -8.63 0.79 -6.44
CA TYR A 47 -7.71 1.93 -6.56
C TYR A 47 -8.01 3.04 -5.56
N ARG A 48 -9.30 3.37 -5.38
CA ARG A 48 -9.71 4.35 -4.37
C ARG A 48 -9.27 3.91 -2.98
N HIS A 49 -9.40 2.62 -2.66
CA HIS A 49 -8.96 2.08 -1.38
C HIS A 49 -7.43 2.11 -1.22
N LEU A 50 -6.68 1.66 -2.22
CA LEU A 50 -5.21 1.69 -2.19
C LEU A 50 -4.66 3.11 -2.02
N ASN A 51 -5.36 4.10 -2.57
CA ASN A 51 -5.05 5.52 -2.37
C ASN A 51 -5.27 5.98 -0.92
N LEU A 52 -6.31 5.49 -0.25
CA LEU A 52 -6.54 5.75 1.17
C LEU A 52 -5.50 5.04 2.05
N VAL A 53 -5.12 3.81 1.68
CA VAL A 53 -4.02 3.07 2.34
C VAL A 53 -2.70 3.84 2.20
N LEU A 54 -2.39 4.35 1.00
CA LEU A 54 -1.20 5.17 0.78
C LEU A 54 -1.20 6.41 1.67
N LYS A 55 -2.33 7.11 1.73
CA LYS A 55 -2.50 8.27 2.61
C LYS A 55 -2.28 7.89 4.07
N TYR A 56 -2.88 6.80 4.55
CA TYR A 56 -2.71 6.33 5.92
C TYR A 56 -1.26 5.99 6.24
N CYS A 57 -0.58 5.29 5.33
CA CYS A 57 0.85 4.97 5.47
C CYS A 57 1.67 6.26 5.63
N TYR A 58 1.39 7.26 4.80
CA TYR A 58 2.06 8.55 4.88
C TYR A 58 1.81 9.25 6.23
N GLU A 59 0.55 9.38 6.65
CA GLU A 59 0.18 10.03 7.92
C GLU A 59 0.75 9.29 9.15
N SER A 60 0.98 7.98 9.03
CA SER A 60 1.51 7.12 10.10
C SER A 60 3.02 6.87 10.03
N ASN A 61 3.75 7.57 9.14
CA ASN A 61 5.17 7.37 8.88
C ASN A 61 5.55 5.90 8.55
N LEU A 62 4.65 5.18 7.86
CA LEU A 62 4.87 3.85 7.35
C LEU A 62 5.37 3.90 5.89
N PRO A 63 6.04 2.84 5.40
CA PRO A 63 6.38 2.71 3.99
C PRO A 63 5.11 2.75 3.14
N PRO A 64 5.21 3.12 1.85
CA PRO A 64 4.05 3.24 0.97
C PRO A 64 3.52 1.86 0.53
N LEU A 65 3.03 1.05 1.48
CA LEU A 65 2.69 -0.37 1.33
C LEU A 65 1.69 -0.67 0.20
N SER A 66 0.89 0.31 -0.21
CA SER A 66 -0.02 0.18 -1.36
C SER A 66 0.70 -0.20 -2.67
N VAL A 67 1.99 0.12 -2.83
CA VAL A 67 2.77 -0.21 -4.05
C VAL A 67 3.12 -1.69 -4.17
N LEU A 68 2.94 -2.45 -3.10
CA LEU A 68 3.09 -3.90 -3.12
C LEU A 68 1.90 -4.59 -3.81
N VAL A 69 0.80 -3.86 -4.03
CA VAL A 69 -0.37 -4.36 -4.75
C VAL A 69 -0.26 -4.05 -6.24
N VAL A 70 -0.21 -5.09 -7.04
CA VAL A 70 0.11 -5.04 -8.47
C VAL A 70 -0.89 -5.85 -9.31
N ALA A 71 -0.87 -5.68 -10.63
CA ALA A 71 -1.61 -6.59 -11.51
C ALA A 71 -0.95 -7.99 -11.50
N ARG A 72 -1.73 -9.02 -11.82
CA ARG A 72 -1.24 -10.41 -11.85
C ARG A 72 -0.05 -10.58 -12.80
N ASP A 73 -0.14 -10.00 -14.00
CA ASP A 73 0.91 -10.10 -15.02
C ASP A 73 2.20 -9.42 -14.56
N MET A 74 2.09 -8.36 -13.75
CA MET A 74 3.24 -7.67 -13.20
C MET A 74 3.94 -8.50 -12.13
N LYS A 75 3.15 -9.20 -11.29
CA LYS A 75 3.68 -10.15 -10.31
C LYS A 75 4.40 -11.32 -10.99
N ALA A 76 3.93 -11.75 -12.16
CA ALA A 76 4.51 -12.85 -12.91
C ALA A 76 5.76 -12.46 -13.72
N ASN A 77 5.71 -11.30 -14.39
CA ASN A 77 6.71 -10.92 -15.39
C ASN A 77 7.69 -9.85 -14.90
N GLY A 78 7.46 -9.29 -13.70
CA GLY A 78 8.27 -8.20 -13.13
C GLY A 78 8.13 -6.85 -13.82
N GLN A 79 7.34 -6.75 -14.89
CA GLN A 79 7.15 -5.54 -15.67
C GLN A 79 5.80 -4.88 -15.38
N MET A 80 5.81 -3.56 -15.21
CA MET A 80 4.60 -2.76 -14.99
C MET A 80 4.17 -2.03 -16.27
N PRO A 81 2.90 -2.11 -16.71
CA PRO A 81 2.43 -1.31 -17.83
C PRO A 81 2.41 0.20 -17.51
N GLN A 82 2.84 1.06 -18.45
CA GLN A 82 2.93 2.53 -18.27
C GLN A 82 1.67 3.15 -17.69
N ARG A 83 0.50 2.68 -18.10
CA ARG A 83 -0.79 3.17 -17.60
C ARG A 83 -0.98 2.94 -16.09
N GLN A 84 -0.52 1.80 -15.56
CA GLN A 84 -0.58 1.50 -14.13
C GLN A 84 0.40 2.37 -13.34
N ILE A 85 1.60 2.55 -13.89
CA ILE A 85 2.68 3.39 -13.36
C ILE A 85 2.18 4.82 -13.21
N THR A 86 1.66 5.42 -14.29
CA THR A 86 1.12 6.77 -14.28
C THR A 86 -0.01 6.96 -13.25
N ARG A 87 -0.83 5.93 -13.01
CA ARG A 87 -1.90 6.00 -12.00
C ARG A 87 -1.35 5.96 -10.57
N LEU A 88 -0.33 5.13 -10.31
CA LEU A 88 0.37 5.10 -9.04
C LEU A 88 1.09 6.44 -8.81
N ILE A 89 1.87 6.92 -9.77
CA ILE A 89 2.53 8.24 -9.75
C ILE A 89 1.53 9.34 -9.40
N LYS A 90 0.39 9.41 -10.10
CA LYS A 90 -0.64 10.45 -9.81
C LYS A 90 -1.20 10.35 -8.39
N SER A 91 -1.34 9.13 -7.87
CA SER A 91 -1.83 8.91 -6.51
C SER A 91 -0.77 9.34 -5.49
N PHE A 92 0.50 9.08 -5.77
CA PHE A 92 1.62 9.58 -4.98
C PHE A 92 1.74 11.10 -4.99
N VAL A 93 1.71 11.73 -6.16
CA VAL A 93 1.73 13.20 -6.26
C VAL A 93 0.57 13.82 -5.48
N ARG A 94 -0.60 13.17 -5.47
CA ARG A 94 -1.79 13.66 -4.78
C ARG A 94 -1.73 13.52 -3.26
N TYR A 95 -1.14 12.44 -2.74
CA TYR A 95 -1.07 12.19 -1.29
C TYR A 95 0.31 12.47 -0.68
N GLY A 96 1.33 12.80 -1.49
CA GLY A 96 2.70 13.09 -1.09
C GLY A 96 2.99 14.57 -0.80
N CYS A 97 2.04 15.31 -0.24
CA CYS A 97 2.14 16.77 -0.17
C CYS A 97 3.05 17.29 0.97
N HIS A 98 4.28 17.66 0.60
CA HIS A 98 5.15 18.75 1.12
C HIS A 98 6.01 18.57 2.39
N LYS A 99 6.07 17.43 3.09
CA LYS A 99 6.82 17.37 4.38
C LYS A 99 7.90 16.30 4.60
N SER A 100 8.35 15.55 3.60
CA SER A 100 9.50 14.65 3.84
C SER A 100 10.52 14.67 2.71
N GLU A 101 11.75 15.04 3.07
CA GLU A 101 12.91 15.20 2.19
C GLU A 101 13.45 13.89 1.59
N ASN A 102 12.87 12.72 1.92
CA ASN A 102 13.44 11.41 1.56
C ASN A 102 12.53 10.51 0.70
N ILE A 103 11.34 10.98 0.31
CA ILE A 103 10.50 10.30 -0.68
C ILE A 103 10.42 11.26 -1.87
N SER A 104 11.53 11.38 -2.59
CA SER A 104 11.63 12.17 -3.82
C SER A 104 10.55 11.73 -4.81
N ASP A 105 9.93 12.71 -5.47
CA ASP A 105 8.81 12.52 -6.41
C ASP A 105 9.00 11.30 -7.30
N VAL A 106 8.03 10.37 -7.32
CA VAL A 106 8.02 9.27 -8.30
C VAL A 106 7.77 9.88 -9.68
N ARG A 107 8.81 9.94 -10.52
CA ARG A 107 8.75 10.53 -11.87
C ARG A 107 8.70 9.46 -12.94
N ASP A 108 9.29 8.31 -12.67
CA ASP A 108 9.36 7.20 -13.61
C ASP A 108 9.27 5.83 -12.92
N MET A 109 9.69 4.80 -13.65
CA MET A 109 9.63 3.42 -13.22
C MET A 109 10.70 3.02 -12.21
N ASP A 110 11.88 3.61 -12.32
CA ASP A 110 12.98 3.28 -11.44
C ASP A 110 12.67 3.78 -10.03
N ASP A 111 12.08 4.97 -9.93
CA ASP A 111 11.58 5.52 -8.67
C ASP A 111 10.53 4.59 -8.01
N LEU A 112 9.64 4.02 -8.81
CA LEU A 112 8.60 3.12 -8.30
C LEU A 112 9.20 1.80 -7.79
N HIS A 113 10.21 1.28 -8.48
CA HIS A 113 10.95 0.11 -8.02
C HIS A 113 11.75 0.39 -6.74
N ILE A 114 12.36 1.57 -6.63
CA ILE A 114 13.04 2.00 -5.40
C ILE A 114 12.05 2.02 -4.23
N LEU A 115 10.83 2.53 -4.44
CA LEU A 115 9.78 2.52 -3.40
C LEU A 115 9.34 1.11 -3.01
N GLN A 116 9.20 0.20 -3.97
CA GLN A 116 8.88 -1.20 -3.69
C GLN A 116 9.97 -1.85 -2.83
N GLU A 117 11.23 -1.61 -3.17
CA GLU A 117 12.37 -2.12 -2.40
C GLU A 117 12.45 -1.49 -1.00
N LEU A 118 12.16 -0.20 -0.87
CA LEU A 118 12.08 0.49 0.41
C LEU A 118 10.98 -0.11 1.30
N CYS A 119 9.85 -0.52 0.73
CA CYS A 119 8.80 -1.21 1.48
C CYS A 119 9.33 -2.51 2.07
N PHE A 120 10.06 -3.31 1.30
CA PHE A 120 10.64 -4.57 1.78
C PHE A 120 11.69 -4.34 2.87
N LYS A 121 12.59 -3.38 2.68
CA LYS A 121 13.64 -3.05 3.65
C LYS A 121 13.05 -2.57 4.97
N ARG A 122 12.19 -1.54 4.92
CA ARG A 122 11.59 -0.95 6.12
C ARG A 122 10.59 -1.86 6.82
N ALA A 123 9.96 -2.80 6.11
CA ALA A 123 9.02 -3.72 6.74
C ALA A 123 9.67 -4.64 7.79
N ILE A 124 10.97 -4.93 7.65
CA ILE A 124 11.73 -5.72 8.63
C ILE A 124 11.77 -5.00 9.98
N ASP A 125 11.93 -3.68 9.96
CA ASP A 125 12.12 -2.86 11.16
C ASP A 125 10.80 -2.42 11.81
N ILE A 126 9.67 -2.59 11.11
CA ILE A 126 8.36 -2.19 11.62
C ILE A 126 7.73 -3.33 12.41
N ASN A 127 7.70 -3.17 13.73
CA ASN A 127 6.78 -3.91 14.58
C ASN A 127 5.53 -3.06 14.78
N PHE A 128 4.37 -3.56 14.32
CA PHE A 128 3.10 -3.00 14.75
C PHE A 128 3.05 -3.14 16.27
N MET A 129 3.13 -2.02 16.99
CA MET A 129 2.56 -2.03 18.32
C MET A 129 1.06 -2.21 18.14
N PRO A 130 0.44 -3.26 18.71
CA PRO A 130 -1.00 -3.38 18.69
C PRO A 130 -1.60 -2.10 19.30
N GLN A 131 -2.67 -1.57 18.72
CA GLN A 131 -3.34 -0.32 19.14
C GLN A 131 -3.55 -0.23 20.67
N LYS A 132 -3.70 -1.37 21.35
CA LYS A 132 -3.77 -1.48 22.82
C LYS A 132 -2.62 -0.79 23.56
N THR A 133 -1.43 -0.70 22.96
CA THR A 133 -0.28 -0.03 23.56
C THR A 133 -0.31 1.49 23.31
N LEU A 134 -0.89 1.96 22.21
CA LEU A 134 -1.04 3.40 21.93
C LEU A 134 -2.07 4.05 22.87
N ASP A 135 -3.17 3.36 23.17
CA ASP A 135 -4.14 3.81 24.18
C ASP A 135 -3.55 3.76 25.60
N ALA A 136 -2.71 2.76 25.91
CA ALA A 136 -2.02 2.67 27.20
C ALA A 136 -0.96 3.77 27.40
N ILE A 137 -0.22 4.13 26.34
CA ILE A 137 0.79 5.21 26.37
C ILE A 137 0.11 6.58 26.47
N SER A 138 -1.02 6.79 25.77
CA SER A 138 -1.78 8.04 25.86
C SER A 138 -2.54 8.19 27.19
N GLN A 139 -2.84 7.09 27.89
CA GLN A 139 -3.33 7.11 29.27
C GLN A 139 -2.23 7.30 30.32
N SER A 140 -0.97 6.89 30.05
CA SER A 140 0.15 7.08 30.98
C SER A 140 0.78 8.48 30.94
N ILE A 141 0.39 9.31 29.96
CA ILE A 141 0.86 10.70 29.78
C ILE A 141 -0.17 11.72 30.33
N ARG A 142 -1.28 11.27 30.91
CA ARG A 142 -2.25 12.12 31.63
C ARG A 142 -2.05 12.08 33.13
#